data_AF-A0A4R4V9I5-F1
#
_entry.id   AF-A0A4R4V9I5-F1
#
_cell.length_a   1.000
_cell.length_b   1.000
_cell.length_c   1.000
_cell.angle_alpha   90.00
_cell.angle_beta   90.00
_cell.angle_gamma   90.00
#
_symmetry.space_group_name_H-M   'P 1'
#
loop_
_entity.id
_entity.type
_entity.pdbx_description
1 polymer ?
#
loop_
_entity_poly.entity_id
_entity_poly.type
_entity_poly.pdbx_seq_one_letter_code
_entity_poly.pdbx_strand_id
1 'polypeptide(L)'
;MTTVTGDPAIAADFGILGLPSIPDPSAAYLQADTLQAFADHHTRLAGDGASASRRAALNQGPAANAVDQHISGPGGTLLQAGSLADHFSLAAGMHKSAAQFVQHGKSRIAAYAAAAAALALAFPQVRAWVRARALRLYQQFRGVLAKFGDIYRKLVARIAARTSRATGGTNTGVVRAGAGRAAAVSARERQAVLRLQPSGPLERDMPLPRPADLRFVRDDEGLIVAVNGKPTRTFVQDMTSSRSAEYLARREEASDLAYSSAKAGPVYTLLMDRRTGKLYEGLNDMLRHVPDDLHPLLRERYEKFARWARGNGPFKHDEGWPAGGFPHWSEPGTHSEVTATSKALWDRTRNGETVTPETLRDFYFDNRLLSNHYQGIVARQRIPCCANCTHFLYDTPNSVGYFTRYPSLGDTPLAEFTPPWAI
;
A
#
# COMPACT_ATOMS: atom_id res chain seq x y z
N MET A 1 32.37 3.99 15.57
CA MET A 1 31.03 4.11 16.20
C MET A 1 30.93 3.07 17.30
N THR A 2 31.37 3.46 18.49
CA THR A 2 31.36 2.62 19.70
C THR A 2 29.96 2.61 20.32
N THR A 3 29.53 1.42 20.71
CA THR A 3 28.31 1.11 21.45
C THR A 3 28.28 1.84 22.80
N VAL A 4 27.48 2.89 22.90
CA VAL A 4 27.15 3.59 24.15
C VAL A 4 25.64 3.53 24.36
N THR A 5 25.12 2.37 24.78
CA THR A 5 23.73 2.26 25.30
C THR A 5 23.55 1.11 26.30
N GLY A 6 24.63 0.66 26.95
CA GLY A 6 24.58 -0.49 27.87
C GLY A 6 24.58 -0.14 29.36
N ASP A 7 24.57 1.14 29.75
CA ASP A 7 24.67 1.51 31.16
C ASP A 7 23.26 1.65 31.80
N PRO A 8 22.85 0.71 32.69
CA PRO A 8 21.59 0.80 33.42
C PRO A 8 21.51 2.01 34.37
N ALA A 9 22.62 2.73 34.60
CA ALA A 9 22.62 3.96 35.40
C ALA A 9 21.89 5.14 34.72
N ILE A 10 21.76 5.16 33.38
CA ILE A 10 20.97 6.19 32.66
C ILE A 10 19.46 5.86 32.70
N ALA A 11 19.08 4.67 33.20
CA ALA A 11 17.69 4.29 33.41
C ALA A 11 17.07 4.86 34.70
N ALA A 12 17.88 5.44 35.59
CA ALA A 12 17.43 6.45 36.55
C ALA A 12 17.56 7.81 35.83
N ASP A 13 16.50 8.59 35.60
CA ASP A 13 16.41 9.87 36.34
C ASP A 13 15.09 10.62 36.13
N PHE A 14 13.97 9.88 36.05
CA PHE A 14 12.73 10.47 36.57
C PHE A 14 12.76 10.57 38.10
N GLY A 15 13.50 9.67 38.77
CA GLY A 15 13.70 9.66 40.22
C GLY A 15 14.30 10.97 40.75
N ILE A 16 15.33 11.53 40.10
CA ILE A 16 15.94 12.81 40.52
C ILE A 16 14.96 13.98 40.50
N LEU A 17 13.97 13.93 39.59
CA LEU A 17 12.90 14.93 39.48
C LEU A 17 11.66 14.58 40.31
N GLY A 18 11.66 13.44 41.01
CA GLY A 18 10.50 12.92 41.77
C GLY A 18 9.32 12.55 40.87
N LEU A 19 9.58 12.14 39.63
CA LEU A 19 8.59 11.72 38.66
C LEU A 19 8.46 10.20 38.66
N PRO A 20 7.25 9.64 38.50
CA PRO A 20 7.04 8.21 38.36
C PRO A 20 7.66 7.68 37.05
N SER A 21 8.08 6.41 37.06
CA SER A 21 8.61 5.74 35.88
C SER A 21 7.55 5.60 34.78
N ILE A 22 7.96 5.80 33.53
CA ILE A 22 7.12 5.50 32.37
C ILE A 22 6.96 3.97 32.26
N PRO A 23 5.74 3.45 32.05
CA PRO A 23 5.52 2.01 31.90
C PRO A 23 6.41 1.39 30.81
N ASP A 24 6.87 0.18 31.03
CA ASP A 24 7.62 -0.58 30.02
C ASP A 24 6.69 -1.04 28.88
N PRO A 25 6.95 -0.65 27.61
CA PRO A 25 6.12 -1.09 26.49
C PRO A 25 6.34 -2.57 26.10
N SER A 26 7.32 -3.27 26.67
CA SER A 26 7.65 -4.67 26.32
C SER A 26 6.44 -5.61 26.39
N ALA A 27 5.64 -5.52 27.45
CA ALA A 27 4.43 -6.33 27.61
C ALA A 27 3.39 -6.06 26.51
N ALA A 28 3.28 -4.81 26.04
CA ALA A 28 2.37 -4.44 24.95
C ALA A 28 2.86 -4.98 23.60
N TYR A 29 4.17 -5.01 23.36
CA TYR A 29 4.75 -5.66 22.19
C TYR A 29 4.51 -7.18 22.22
N LEU A 30 4.75 -7.83 23.35
CA LEU A 30 4.51 -9.27 23.50
C LEU A 30 3.04 -9.64 23.23
N GLN A 31 2.10 -8.83 23.74
CA GLN A 31 0.68 -8.99 23.45
C GLN A 31 0.37 -8.78 21.96
N ALA A 32 0.96 -7.77 21.33
CA ALA A 32 0.80 -7.53 19.89
C ALA A 32 1.26 -8.73 19.07
N ASP A 33 2.44 -9.27 19.37
CA ASP A 33 3.01 -10.42 18.66
C ASP A 33 2.18 -11.68 18.86
N THR A 34 1.67 -11.89 20.09
CA THR A 34 0.76 -13.00 20.39
C THR A 34 -0.54 -12.89 19.58
N LEU A 35 -1.16 -11.69 19.55
CA LEU A 35 -2.37 -11.44 18.76
C LEU A 35 -2.11 -11.63 17.27
N GLN A 36 -0.96 -11.18 16.76
CA GLN A 36 -0.58 -11.39 15.37
C GLN A 36 -0.44 -12.87 15.05
N ALA A 37 0.18 -13.66 15.93
CA ALA A 37 0.30 -15.10 15.74
C ALA A 37 -1.08 -15.81 15.67
N PHE A 38 -2.05 -15.36 16.47
CA PHE A 38 -3.44 -15.82 16.35
C PHE A 38 -4.08 -15.40 15.02
N ALA A 39 -3.85 -14.17 14.58
CA ALA A 39 -4.33 -13.68 13.29
C ALA A 39 -3.79 -14.54 12.13
N ASP A 40 -2.49 -14.81 12.14
CA ASP A 40 -1.81 -15.62 11.14
C ASP A 40 -2.32 -17.08 11.16
N HIS A 41 -2.59 -17.63 12.35
CA HIS A 41 -3.19 -18.97 12.49
C HIS A 41 -4.58 -19.04 11.84
N HIS A 42 -5.45 -18.07 12.14
CA HIS A 42 -6.80 -18.02 11.57
C HIS A 42 -6.79 -17.72 10.06
N THR A 43 -5.82 -16.93 9.58
CA THR A 43 -5.61 -16.69 8.14
C THR A 43 -5.26 -17.98 7.42
N ARG A 44 -4.34 -18.79 7.98
CA ARG A 44 -4.02 -20.12 7.42
C ARG A 44 -5.24 -21.04 7.42
N LEU A 45 -6.00 -21.07 8.52
CA LEU A 45 -7.22 -21.88 8.62
C LEU A 45 -8.27 -21.48 7.57
N ALA A 46 -8.44 -20.17 7.30
CA ALA A 46 -9.31 -19.68 6.25
C ALA A 46 -8.82 -20.08 4.85
N GLY A 47 -7.51 -20.00 4.60
CA GLY A 47 -6.88 -20.45 3.36
C GLY A 47 -7.07 -21.95 3.09
N ASP A 48 -6.87 -22.78 4.12
CA ASP A 48 -7.09 -24.23 4.05
C ASP A 48 -8.57 -24.56 3.81
N GLY A 49 -9.48 -23.88 4.53
CA GLY A 49 -10.91 -24.00 4.29
C GLY A 49 -11.33 -23.62 2.87
N ALA A 50 -10.72 -22.58 2.29
CA ALA A 50 -10.99 -22.15 0.92
C ALA A 50 -10.51 -23.21 -0.08
N SER A 51 -9.34 -23.81 0.18
CA SER A 51 -8.81 -24.92 -0.62
C SER A 51 -9.71 -26.15 -0.55
N ALA A 52 -10.18 -26.52 0.65
CA ALA A 52 -11.13 -27.61 0.84
C ALA A 52 -12.45 -27.35 0.11
N SER A 53 -13.01 -26.14 0.22
CA SER A 53 -14.23 -25.74 -0.48
C SER A 53 -14.08 -25.84 -2.01
N ARG A 54 -12.94 -25.39 -2.57
CA ARG A 54 -12.66 -25.54 -4.01
C ARG A 54 -12.59 -27.00 -4.44
N ARG A 55 -11.90 -27.87 -3.68
CA ARG A 55 -11.81 -29.31 -3.99
C ARG A 55 -13.17 -30.00 -3.88
N ALA A 56 -13.97 -29.61 -2.90
CA ALA A 56 -15.33 -30.12 -2.73
C ALA A 56 -16.25 -29.71 -3.87
N ALA A 57 -16.13 -28.49 -4.38
CA ALA A 57 -16.91 -28.01 -5.53
C ALA A 57 -16.64 -28.78 -6.83
N LEU A 58 -15.50 -29.47 -6.93
CA LEU A 58 -15.18 -30.37 -8.05
C LEU A 58 -15.80 -31.77 -7.88
N ASN A 59 -16.38 -32.07 -6.72
CA ASN A 59 -17.03 -33.34 -6.42
C ASN A 59 -18.55 -33.15 -6.29
N GLN A 60 -19.30 -34.23 -6.49
CA GLN A 60 -20.74 -34.28 -6.18
C GLN A 60 -20.98 -35.28 -5.04
N GLY A 61 -22.04 -35.08 -4.27
CA GLY A 61 -22.49 -36.02 -3.24
C GLY A 61 -22.16 -35.63 -1.80
N PRO A 62 -22.24 -36.58 -0.85
CA PRO A 62 -22.24 -36.29 0.59
C PRO A 62 -21.01 -35.51 1.10
N ALA A 63 -19.83 -35.72 0.50
CA ALA A 63 -18.61 -35.01 0.90
C ALA A 63 -18.65 -33.52 0.53
N ALA A 64 -19.23 -33.17 -0.63
CA ALA A 64 -19.41 -31.78 -1.04
C ALA A 64 -20.44 -31.07 -0.15
N ASN A 65 -21.52 -31.77 0.20
CA ASN A 65 -22.53 -31.25 1.13
C ASN A 65 -21.97 -31.02 2.53
N ALA A 66 -21.10 -31.90 3.03
CA ALA A 66 -20.46 -31.73 4.33
C ALA A 66 -19.50 -30.54 4.36
N VAL A 67 -18.73 -30.31 3.29
CA VAL A 67 -17.88 -29.13 3.15
C VAL A 67 -18.72 -27.85 3.06
N ASP A 68 -19.83 -27.88 2.33
CA ASP A 68 -20.72 -26.73 2.27
C ASP A 68 -21.35 -26.43 3.64
N GLN A 69 -21.78 -27.45 4.37
CA GLN A 69 -22.41 -27.30 5.68
C GLN A 69 -21.43 -26.84 6.77
N HIS A 70 -20.19 -27.35 6.79
CA HIS A 70 -19.26 -27.16 7.90
C HIS A 70 -18.08 -26.22 7.61
N ILE A 71 -17.80 -25.91 6.33
CA ILE A 71 -16.67 -25.06 5.93
C ILE A 71 -17.17 -23.75 5.31
N SER A 72 -17.96 -23.79 4.23
CA SER A 72 -18.37 -22.58 3.49
C SER A 72 -19.73 -21.99 3.87
N GLY A 73 -20.57 -22.73 4.59
CA GLY A 73 -21.94 -22.35 4.92
C GLY A 73 -22.04 -21.26 5.99
N PRO A 74 -23.27 -20.81 6.33
CA PRO A 74 -23.52 -19.70 7.26
C PRO A 74 -23.00 -19.88 8.70
N GLY A 75 -22.58 -21.09 9.07
CA GLY A 75 -21.90 -21.41 10.34
C GLY A 75 -20.54 -22.09 10.14
N GLY A 76 -20.02 -22.07 8.91
CA GLY A 76 -18.81 -22.76 8.53
C GLY A 76 -17.55 -22.10 9.08
N THR A 77 -16.53 -22.93 9.29
CA THR A 77 -15.22 -22.52 9.83
C THR A 77 -14.54 -21.44 8.99
N LEU A 78 -14.80 -21.34 7.68
CA LEU A 78 -14.16 -20.37 6.79
C LEU A 78 -14.57 -18.92 7.09
N LEU A 79 -15.87 -18.65 7.24
CA LEU A 79 -16.37 -17.31 7.53
C LEU A 79 -15.94 -16.84 8.93
N GLN A 80 -15.91 -17.78 9.89
CA GLN A 80 -15.48 -17.49 11.25
C GLN A 80 -13.97 -17.25 11.33
N ALA A 81 -13.16 -18.06 10.63
CA ALA A 81 -11.71 -17.92 10.63
C ALA A 81 -11.26 -16.60 10.00
N GLY A 82 -11.83 -16.20 8.86
CA GLY A 82 -11.50 -14.91 8.23
C GLY A 82 -11.82 -13.72 9.15
N SER A 83 -13.04 -13.71 9.73
CA SER A 83 -13.45 -12.67 10.67
C SER A 83 -12.56 -12.61 11.92
N LEU A 84 -12.16 -13.76 12.47
CA LEU A 84 -11.25 -13.81 13.62
C LEU A 84 -9.84 -13.33 13.26
N ALA A 85 -9.34 -13.67 12.07
CA ALA A 85 -8.06 -13.17 11.57
C ALA A 85 -8.03 -11.64 11.52
N ASP A 86 -9.07 -11.03 10.92
CA ASP A 86 -9.20 -9.57 10.83
C ASP A 86 -9.22 -8.91 12.21
N HIS A 87 -9.96 -9.49 13.16
CA HIS A 87 -10.05 -8.96 14.53
C HIS A 87 -8.71 -9.04 15.27
N PHE A 88 -8.02 -10.17 15.20
CA PHE A 88 -6.72 -10.34 15.86
C PHE A 88 -5.64 -9.46 15.23
N SER A 89 -5.63 -9.31 13.91
CA SER A 89 -4.69 -8.42 13.19
C SER A 89 -4.91 -6.95 13.56
N LEU A 90 -6.17 -6.50 13.58
CA LEU A 90 -6.52 -5.15 14.02
C LEU A 90 -6.10 -4.90 15.48
N ALA A 91 -6.33 -5.88 16.37
CA ALA A 91 -5.91 -5.79 17.77
C ALA A 91 -4.37 -5.70 17.89
N ALA A 92 -3.64 -6.56 17.17
CA ALA A 92 -2.18 -6.57 17.14
C ALA A 92 -1.61 -5.21 16.67
N GLY A 93 -2.13 -4.67 15.58
CA GLY A 93 -1.73 -3.37 15.04
C GLY A 93 -1.92 -2.22 16.04
N MET A 94 -3.02 -2.24 16.79
CA MET A 94 -3.27 -1.25 17.85
C MET A 94 -2.29 -1.38 19.01
N HIS A 95 -2.04 -2.60 19.51
CA HIS A 95 -1.08 -2.84 20.58
C HIS A 95 0.33 -2.38 20.19
N LYS A 96 0.75 -2.67 18.95
CA LYS A 96 2.03 -2.21 18.40
C LYS A 96 2.11 -0.68 18.29
N SER A 97 1.05 -0.04 17.82
CA SER A 97 0.97 1.43 17.74
C SER A 97 1.05 2.09 19.12
N ALA A 98 0.34 1.54 20.11
CA ALA A 98 0.40 2.01 21.49
C ALA A 98 1.79 1.84 22.09
N ALA A 99 2.42 0.68 21.89
CA ALA A 99 3.78 0.40 22.34
C ALA A 99 4.82 1.33 21.70
N GLN A 100 4.69 1.59 20.39
CA GLN A 100 5.54 2.55 19.68
C GLN A 100 5.36 3.98 20.18
N PHE A 101 4.13 4.40 20.46
CA PHE A 101 3.85 5.70 21.05
C PHE A 101 4.46 5.84 22.44
N VAL A 102 4.32 4.82 23.30
CA VAL A 102 4.95 4.78 24.63
C VAL A 102 6.47 4.84 24.52
N GLN A 103 7.06 4.08 23.59
CA GLN A 103 8.51 4.07 23.37
C GLN A 103 9.02 5.43 22.88
N HIS A 104 8.34 6.06 21.91
CA HIS A 104 8.68 7.40 21.45
C HIS A 104 8.53 8.44 22.56
N GLY A 105 7.42 8.37 23.32
CA GLY A 105 7.20 9.20 24.49
C GLY A 105 8.32 9.05 25.51
N LYS A 106 8.70 7.80 25.84
CA LYS A 106 9.81 7.49 26.76
C LYS A 106 11.11 8.12 26.29
N SER A 107 11.49 7.94 25.02
CA SER A 107 12.73 8.52 24.48
C SER A 107 12.75 10.06 24.54
N ARG A 108 11.65 10.71 24.18
CA ARG A 108 11.56 12.18 24.19
C ARG A 108 11.58 12.72 25.62
N ILE A 109 10.76 12.15 26.51
CA ILE A 109 10.69 12.64 27.89
C ILE A 109 12.02 12.34 28.61
N ALA A 110 12.71 11.23 28.32
CA ALA A 110 14.05 10.95 28.84
C ALA A 110 15.08 11.99 28.37
N ALA A 111 15.07 12.35 27.08
CA ALA A 111 15.94 13.40 26.56
C ALA A 111 15.65 14.77 27.23
N TYR A 112 14.38 15.12 27.41
CA TYR A 112 13.99 16.31 28.15
C TYR A 112 14.42 16.27 29.62
N ALA A 113 14.28 15.11 30.28
CA ALA A 113 14.65 14.92 31.68
C ALA A 113 16.16 15.05 31.88
N ALA A 114 16.97 14.49 30.98
CA ALA A 114 18.43 14.63 31.00
C ALA A 114 18.85 16.10 30.83
N ALA A 115 18.29 16.81 29.85
CA ALA A 115 18.57 18.23 29.64
C ALA A 115 18.12 19.09 30.84
N ALA A 116 16.96 18.78 31.41
CA ALA A 116 16.41 19.40 32.61
C ALA A 116 17.29 19.17 33.86
N ALA A 117 17.79 17.94 34.05
CA ALA A 117 18.68 17.59 35.15
C ALA A 117 20.02 18.33 35.03
N ALA A 118 20.62 18.36 33.83
CA ALA A 118 21.83 19.12 33.57
C ALA A 118 21.64 20.62 33.88
N LEU A 119 20.52 21.21 33.46
CA LEU A 119 20.20 22.61 33.75
C LEU A 119 19.99 22.87 35.25
N ALA A 120 19.32 21.95 35.96
CA ALA A 120 19.07 22.07 37.39
C ALA A 120 20.34 21.89 38.24
N LEU A 121 21.30 21.07 37.77
CA LEU A 121 22.62 20.93 38.39
C LEU A 121 23.47 22.19 38.21
N ALA A 122 23.42 22.79 37.01
CA ALA A 122 24.14 24.04 36.73
C ALA A 122 23.53 25.26 37.45
N PHE A 123 22.21 25.27 37.65
CA PHE A 123 21.48 26.41 38.22
C PHE A 123 20.44 25.96 39.26
N PRO A 124 20.81 25.82 40.54
CA PRO A 124 19.90 25.33 41.58
C PRO A 124 18.58 26.11 41.69
N GLN A 125 18.62 27.42 41.41
CA GLN A 125 17.46 28.31 41.43
C GLN A 125 16.37 27.94 40.41
N VAL A 126 16.70 27.24 39.32
CA VAL A 126 15.68 26.84 38.30
C VAL A 126 15.06 25.47 38.58
N ARG A 127 15.55 24.72 39.57
CA ARG A 127 15.13 23.33 39.85
C ARG A 127 13.61 23.21 40.08
N ALA A 128 13.01 24.13 40.82
CA ALA A 128 11.57 24.13 41.08
C ALA A 128 10.75 24.33 39.79
N TRP A 129 11.18 25.25 38.93
CA TRP A 129 10.55 25.53 37.64
C TRP A 129 10.66 24.32 36.69
N VAL A 130 11.86 23.73 36.60
CA VAL A 130 12.13 22.54 35.79
C VAL A 130 11.23 21.38 36.23
N ARG A 131 11.13 21.12 37.53
CA ARG A 131 10.25 20.07 38.09
C ARG A 131 8.78 20.32 37.73
N ALA A 132 8.30 21.56 37.90
CA ALA A 132 6.92 21.93 37.58
C ALA A 132 6.61 21.78 36.07
N ARG A 133 7.59 22.04 35.20
CA ARG A 133 7.45 21.85 33.75
C ARG A 133 7.43 20.36 33.38
N ALA A 134 8.32 19.56 33.97
CA ALA A 134 8.39 18.14 33.73
C ALA A 134 7.12 17.40 34.21
N LEU A 135 6.57 17.79 35.37
CA LEU A 135 5.26 17.31 35.86
C LEU A 135 4.12 17.61 34.88
N ARG A 136 4.07 18.82 34.31
CA ARG A 136 3.06 19.19 33.30
C ARG A 136 3.17 18.36 32.04
N LEU A 137 4.38 18.15 31.52
CA LEU A 137 4.61 17.29 30.34
C LEU A 137 4.21 15.85 30.62
N TYR A 138 4.55 15.32 31.80
CA TYR A 138 4.14 13.99 32.23
C TYR A 138 2.62 13.84 32.33
N GLN A 139 1.93 14.81 32.90
CA GLN A 139 0.46 14.82 32.96
C GLN A 139 -0.19 14.89 31.57
N GLN A 140 0.37 15.69 30.65
CA GLN A 140 -0.08 15.73 29.26
C GLN A 140 0.09 14.38 28.58
N PHE A 141 1.24 13.73 28.74
CA PHE A 141 1.51 12.40 28.21
C PHE A 141 0.52 11.36 28.76
N ARG A 142 0.26 11.35 30.08
CA ARG A 142 -0.77 10.50 30.68
C ARG A 142 -2.16 10.76 30.13
N GLY A 143 -2.52 12.03 29.91
CA GLY A 143 -3.80 12.41 29.32
C GLY A 143 -3.95 11.86 27.89
N VAL A 144 -2.88 11.88 27.10
CA VAL A 144 -2.89 11.27 25.76
C VAL A 144 -3.03 9.75 25.85
N LEU A 145 -2.29 9.08 26.73
CA LEU A 145 -2.42 7.63 26.94
C LEU A 145 -3.82 7.22 27.40
N ALA A 146 -4.46 8.00 28.28
CA ALA A 146 -5.83 7.75 28.72
C ALA A 146 -6.83 7.81 27.54
N LYS A 147 -6.68 8.82 26.66
CA LYS A 147 -7.50 8.94 25.44
C LYS A 147 -7.29 7.76 24.49
N PHE A 148 -6.05 7.27 24.33
CA PHE A 148 -5.80 6.04 23.57
C PHE A 148 -6.53 4.84 24.18
N GLY A 149 -6.49 4.70 25.51
CA GLY A 149 -7.24 3.66 26.22
C GLY A 149 -8.76 3.74 26.02
N ASP A 150 -9.33 4.95 25.99
CA ASP A 150 -10.75 5.16 25.69
C ASP A 150 -11.12 4.77 24.26
N ILE A 151 -10.30 5.16 23.28
CA ILE A 151 -10.49 4.80 21.87
C ILE A 151 -10.43 3.28 21.74
N TYR A 152 -9.47 2.64 22.38
CA TYR A 152 -9.32 1.20 22.40
C TYR A 152 -10.55 0.49 22.95
N ARG A 153 -11.03 0.89 24.14
CA ARG A 153 -12.26 0.34 24.75
C ARG A 153 -13.48 0.49 23.83
N LYS A 154 -13.64 1.66 23.20
CA LYS A 154 -14.75 1.91 22.26
C LYS A 154 -14.66 1.01 21.03
N LEU A 155 -13.46 0.78 20.50
CA LEU A 155 -13.28 -0.09 19.35
C LEU A 155 -13.57 -1.56 19.71
N VAL A 156 -13.03 -2.04 20.83
CA VAL A 156 -13.30 -3.40 21.34
C VAL A 156 -14.79 -3.60 21.58
N ALA A 157 -15.48 -2.63 22.18
CA ALA A 157 -16.93 -2.70 22.38
C ALA A 157 -17.72 -2.76 21.05
N ARG A 158 -17.28 -2.01 20.02
CA ARG A 158 -17.89 -2.07 18.68
C ARG A 158 -17.66 -3.40 17.99
N ILE A 159 -16.45 -3.97 18.13
CA ILE A 159 -16.12 -5.29 17.60
C ILE A 159 -16.99 -6.35 18.28
N ALA A 160 -17.02 -6.38 19.62
CA ALA A 160 -17.86 -7.30 20.38
C ALA A 160 -19.34 -7.20 19.99
N ALA A 161 -19.88 -5.98 19.85
CA ALA A 161 -21.27 -5.78 19.43
C ALA A 161 -21.56 -6.27 17.99
N ARG A 162 -20.59 -6.19 17.07
CA ARG A 162 -20.72 -6.75 15.72
C ARG A 162 -20.72 -8.28 15.75
N THR A 163 -19.82 -8.88 16.53
CA THR A 163 -19.76 -10.34 16.72
C THR A 163 -21.06 -10.88 17.29
N SER A 164 -21.64 -10.24 18.33
CA SER A 164 -22.91 -10.66 18.92
C SER A 164 -24.11 -10.53 17.97
N ARG A 165 -24.11 -9.55 17.06
CA ARG A 165 -25.17 -9.45 16.02
C ARG A 165 -25.03 -10.52 14.94
N ALA A 166 -23.80 -10.88 14.58
CA ALA A 166 -23.53 -11.93 13.61
C ALA A 166 -23.96 -13.31 14.14
N THR A 167 -23.81 -13.57 15.45
CA THR A 167 -24.21 -14.84 16.07
C THR A 167 -25.68 -14.88 16.52
N GLY A 168 -26.30 -13.73 16.82
CA GLY A 168 -27.69 -13.66 17.31
C GLY A 168 -28.79 -13.65 16.24
N GLY A 169 -28.46 -13.61 14.95
CA GLY A 169 -29.43 -13.47 13.86
C GLY A 169 -30.03 -14.76 13.31
N THR A 170 -29.64 -15.93 13.82
CA THR A 170 -30.05 -17.25 13.28
C THR A 170 -31.12 -17.93 14.13
N ASN A 171 -32.21 -17.22 14.48
CA ASN A 171 -33.41 -17.89 14.98
C ASN A 171 -34.70 -17.39 14.29
N THR A 172 -35.28 -18.32 13.55
CA THR A 172 -36.68 -18.45 13.07
C THR A 172 -37.28 -17.40 12.12
N GLY A 173 -37.67 -17.88 10.93
CA GLY A 173 -39.04 -17.63 10.43
C GLY A 173 -39.19 -16.89 9.09
N VAL A 174 -39.25 -17.64 8.00
CA VAL A 174 -40.18 -17.42 6.86
C VAL A 174 -40.29 -16.00 6.27
N VAL A 175 -39.22 -15.27 5.95
CA VAL A 175 -39.33 -14.16 4.97
C VAL A 175 -37.98 -13.92 4.27
N ARG A 176 -37.89 -14.24 2.97
CA ARG A 176 -37.10 -13.56 1.91
C ARG A 176 -36.60 -14.52 0.82
N ALA A 177 -37.51 -15.05 0.00
CA ALA A 177 -37.13 -15.57 -1.31
C ALA A 177 -36.80 -14.44 -2.32
N GLY A 178 -37.29 -13.22 -2.10
CA GLY A 178 -37.15 -12.10 -3.06
C GLY A 178 -35.87 -11.27 -2.93
N ALA A 179 -35.45 -10.93 -1.71
CA ALA A 179 -34.28 -10.08 -1.49
C ALA A 179 -32.94 -10.81 -1.76
N GLY A 180 -32.94 -12.14 -1.63
CA GLY A 180 -31.79 -12.99 -1.95
C GLY A 180 -31.43 -12.95 -3.43
N ARG A 181 -32.40 -12.83 -4.34
CA ARG A 181 -32.13 -12.79 -5.79
C ARG A 181 -31.42 -11.51 -6.23
N ALA A 182 -31.87 -10.33 -5.78
CA ALA A 182 -31.23 -9.07 -6.17
C ALA A 182 -29.82 -8.92 -5.55
N ALA A 183 -29.66 -9.31 -4.28
CA ALA A 183 -28.36 -9.33 -3.63
C ALA A 183 -27.42 -10.36 -4.29
N ALA A 184 -27.92 -11.54 -4.66
CA ALA A 184 -27.15 -12.57 -5.35
C ALA A 184 -26.79 -12.20 -6.79
N VAL A 185 -27.58 -11.39 -7.49
CA VAL A 185 -27.22 -10.87 -8.82
C VAL A 185 -26.10 -9.83 -8.70
N SER A 186 -26.21 -8.85 -7.79
CA SER A 186 -25.11 -7.87 -7.60
C SER A 186 -23.85 -8.50 -7.00
N ALA A 187 -24.00 -9.56 -6.21
CA ALA A 187 -22.90 -10.36 -5.70
C ALA A 187 -22.31 -11.24 -6.80
N ARG A 188 -23.11 -11.80 -7.72
CA ARG A 188 -22.61 -12.54 -8.90
C ARG A 188 -21.91 -11.64 -9.90
N GLU A 189 -22.36 -10.40 -10.12
CA GLU A 189 -21.66 -9.43 -10.98
C GLU A 189 -20.34 -9.00 -10.36
N ARG A 190 -20.32 -8.68 -9.06
CA ARG A 190 -19.07 -8.42 -8.32
C ARG A 190 -18.16 -9.65 -8.25
N GLN A 191 -18.73 -10.83 -8.07
CA GLN A 191 -17.99 -12.10 -8.02
C GLN A 191 -17.54 -12.56 -9.42
N ALA A 192 -18.22 -12.16 -10.50
CA ALA A 192 -17.74 -12.33 -11.87
C ALA A 192 -16.54 -11.43 -12.14
N VAL A 193 -16.57 -10.17 -11.68
CA VAL A 193 -15.40 -9.27 -11.71
C VAL A 193 -14.24 -9.82 -10.87
N LEU A 194 -14.51 -10.40 -9.69
CA LEU A 194 -13.50 -11.05 -8.83
C LEU A 194 -12.99 -12.38 -9.38
N ARG A 195 -13.81 -13.16 -10.09
CA ARG A 195 -13.42 -14.44 -10.74
C ARG A 195 -12.54 -14.24 -11.96
N LEU A 196 -12.49 -13.03 -12.50
CA LEU A 196 -11.64 -12.64 -13.63
C LEU A 196 -10.23 -12.22 -13.18
N GLN A 197 -9.91 -12.30 -11.89
CA GLN A 197 -8.63 -11.84 -11.35
C GLN A 197 -7.72 -13.02 -10.97
N PRO A 198 -6.45 -13.01 -11.39
CA PRO A 198 -5.50 -14.04 -10.98
C PRO A 198 -5.18 -13.97 -9.47
N SER A 199 -4.90 -15.14 -8.89
CA SER A 199 -4.37 -15.30 -7.54
C SER A 199 -2.86 -15.06 -7.50
N GLY A 200 -2.39 -14.19 -6.59
CA GLY A 200 -0.96 -13.97 -6.30
C GLY A 200 -0.47 -12.53 -6.57
N PRO A 201 0.66 -12.09 -5.97
CA PRO A 201 1.19 -10.73 -6.12
C PRO A 201 1.76 -10.62 -7.53
N LEU A 202 1.19 -9.74 -8.35
CA LEU A 202 1.85 -9.13 -9.51
C LEU A 202 2.75 -10.10 -10.26
N GLU A 203 2.20 -10.82 -11.25
CA GLU A 203 3.05 -11.62 -12.13
C GLU A 203 4.18 -10.73 -12.65
N ARG A 204 5.42 -11.05 -12.24
CA ARG A 204 6.57 -10.17 -12.49
C ARG A 204 6.78 -9.98 -13.97
N ASP A 205 6.43 -10.97 -14.79
CA ASP A 205 6.86 -11.02 -16.19
C ASP A 205 5.72 -11.28 -17.20
N MET A 206 4.47 -11.36 -16.73
CA MET A 206 3.33 -11.77 -17.56
C MET A 206 2.23 -10.71 -17.60
N PRO A 207 1.56 -10.54 -18.76
CA PRO A 207 0.37 -9.73 -18.83
C PRO A 207 -0.73 -10.34 -17.96
N LEU A 208 -1.60 -9.49 -17.42
CA LEU A 208 -2.79 -9.99 -16.72
C LEU A 208 -3.60 -10.90 -17.64
N PRO A 209 -4.18 -11.99 -17.10
CA PRO A 209 -5.09 -12.83 -17.87
C PRO A 209 -6.15 -11.96 -18.51
N ARG A 210 -6.23 -12.03 -19.84
CA ARG A 210 -7.22 -11.29 -20.60
C ARG A 210 -8.59 -11.92 -20.34
N PRO A 211 -9.57 -11.18 -19.79
CA PRO A 211 -10.94 -11.68 -19.74
C PRO A 211 -11.42 -12.02 -21.15
N ALA A 212 -11.96 -13.22 -21.34
CA ALA A 212 -12.40 -13.72 -22.64
C ALA A 212 -13.54 -12.90 -23.26
N ASP A 213 -14.19 -12.05 -22.47
CA ASP A 213 -15.36 -11.25 -22.80
C ASP A 213 -15.05 -9.78 -23.14
N LEU A 214 -13.77 -9.36 -23.15
CA LEU A 214 -13.43 -7.98 -23.55
C LEU A 214 -13.69 -7.75 -25.04
N ARG A 215 -14.59 -6.81 -25.34
CA ARG A 215 -14.89 -6.31 -26.68
C ARG A 215 -14.14 -5.03 -26.94
N PHE A 216 -13.45 -4.94 -28.07
CA PHE A 216 -12.62 -3.80 -28.43
C PHE A 216 -13.20 -3.05 -29.63
N VAL A 217 -13.14 -1.72 -29.55
CA VAL A 217 -13.30 -0.81 -30.69
C VAL A 217 -11.93 -0.21 -30.99
N ARG A 218 -11.54 -0.19 -32.26
CA ARG A 218 -10.25 0.31 -32.72
C ARG A 218 -10.44 1.52 -33.63
N ASP A 219 -9.45 2.41 -33.65
CA ASP A 219 -9.32 3.49 -34.64
C ASP A 219 -8.68 2.98 -35.94
N ASP A 220 -8.46 3.90 -36.88
CA ASP A 220 -7.90 3.63 -38.22
C ASP A 220 -6.42 3.18 -38.15
N GLU A 221 -5.72 3.56 -37.08
CA GLU A 221 -4.37 3.10 -36.74
C GLU A 221 -4.36 1.70 -36.09
N GLY A 222 -5.54 1.12 -35.84
CA GLY A 222 -5.71 -0.18 -35.23
C GLY A 222 -5.46 -0.19 -33.72
N LEU A 223 -5.43 0.96 -33.06
CA LEU A 223 -5.31 1.08 -31.60
C LEU A 223 -6.68 1.00 -30.94
N ILE A 224 -6.76 0.32 -29.79
CA ILE A 224 -7.99 0.21 -29.01
C ILE A 224 -8.34 1.57 -28.39
N VAL A 225 -9.46 2.14 -28.83
CA VAL A 225 -10.01 3.41 -28.36
C VAL A 225 -11.18 3.24 -27.39
N ALA A 226 -11.84 2.08 -27.40
CA ALA A 226 -12.84 1.71 -26.40
C ALA A 226 -12.85 0.21 -26.07
N VAL A 227 -13.19 -0.10 -24.81
CA VAL A 227 -13.34 -1.46 -24.27
C VAL A 227 -14.72 -1.59 -23.65
N ASN A 228 -15.52 -2.57 -24.08
CA ASN A 228 -16.90 -2.79 -23.61
C ASN A 228 -17.76 -1.51 -23.65
N GLY A 229 -17.61 -0.72 -24.72
CA GLY A 229 -18.34 0.54 -24.91
C GLY A 229 -17.83 1.73 -24.09
N LYS A 230 -16.79 1.56 -23.26
CA LYS A 230 -16.14 2.64 -22.52
C LYS A 230 -14.88 3.12 -23.22
N PRO A 231 -14.58 4.43 -23.29
CA PRO A 231 -13.29 4.91 -23.78
C PRO A 231 -12.11 4.25 -23.05
N THR A 232 -11.03 3.94 -23.77
CA THR A 232 -9.83 3.27 -23.21
C THR A 232 -9.32 3.97 -21.94
N ARG A 233 -9.30 5.32 -21.95
CA ARG A 233 -8.95 6.12 -20.76
C ARG A 233 -9.79 5.77 -19.54
N THR A 234 -11.11 5.73 -19.69
CA THR A 234 -12.05 5.41 -18.60
C THR A 234 -11.89 3.97 -18.16
N PHE A 235 -11.75 3.03 -19.11
CA PHE A 235 -11.53 1.62 -18.81
C PHE A 235 -10.26 1.39 -17.97
N VAL A 236 -9.12 1.96 -18.39
CA VAL A 236 -7.86 1.83 -17.66
C VAL A 236 -7.97 2.49 -16.28
N GLN A 237 -8.61 3.65 -16.16
CA GLN A 237 -8.84 4.31 -14.87
C GLN A 237 -9.68 3.47 -13.90
N ASP A 238 -10.78 2.87 -14.38
CA ASP A 238 -11.66 2.01 -13.58
C ASP A 238 -10.89 0.78 -13.09
N MET A 239 -10.16 0.13 -14.00
CA MET A 239 -9.36 -1.05 -13.69
C MET A 239 -8.23 -0.73 -12.71
N THR A 240 -7.53 0.39 -12.89
CA THR A 240 -6.44 0.80 -11.98
C THR A 240 -6.99 1.10 -10.58
N SER A 241 -8.18 1.73 -10.49
CA SER A 241 -8.86 1.97 -9.22
C SER A 241 -9.21 0.66 -8.51
N SER A 242 -9.83 -0.28 -9.23
CA SER A 242 -10.21 -1.59 -8.70
C SER A 242 -9.00 -2.37 -8.19
N ARG A 243 -7.95 -2.45 -9.02
CA ARG A 243 -6.75 -3.24 -8.72
C ARG A 243 -5.88 -2.64 -7.63
N SER A 244 -5.71 -1.32 -7.60
CA SER A 244 -5.00 -0.65 -6.50
C SER A 244 -5.76 -0.77 -5.17
N ALA A 245 -7.09 -0.76 -5.17
CA ALA A 245 -7.88 -0.99 -3.97
C ALA A 245 -7.72 -2.42 -3.45
N GLU A 246 -7.72 -3.41 -4.34
CA GLU A 246 -7.44 -4.80 -3.98
C GLU A 246 -6.01 -4.97 -3.46
N TYR A 247 -5.04 -4.34 -4.10
CA TYR A 247 -3.66 -4.33 -3.63
C TYR A 247 -3.55 -3.80 -2.20
N LEU A 248 -4.23 -2.69 -1.90
CA LEU A 248 -4.27 -2.13 -0.56
C LEU A 248 -4.97 -3.06 0.44
N ALA A 249 -6.08 -3.67 0.06
CA ALA A 249 -6.76 -4.66 0.90
C ALA A 249 -5.82 -5.83 1.21
N ARG A 250 -5.16 -6.40 0.20
CA ARG A 250 -4.16 -7.46 0.39
C ARG A 250 -2.97 -7.01 1.23
N ARG A 251 -2.52 -5.77 1.10
CA ARG A 251 -1.44 -5.20 1.94
C ARG A 251 -1.87 -5.01 3.39
N GLU A 252 -3.14 -4.69 3.63
CA GLU A 252 -3.73 -4.57 4.97
C GLU A 252 -3.97 -5.94 5.60
N GLU A 253 -4.41 -6.92 4.81
CA GLU A 253 -4.71 -8.30 5.22
C GLU A 253 -3.44 -9.15 5.37
N ALA A 254 -2.47 -9.00 4.47
CA ALA A 254 -1.26 -9.81 4.45
C ALA A 254 -0.16 -9.15 5.28
N SER A 255 0.32 -9.88 6.29
CA SER A 255 1.66 -9.70 6.89
C SER A 255 2.80 -10.07 5.92
N ASP A 256 2.49 -10.26 4.63
CA ASP A 256 3.43 -10.62 3.58
C ASP A 256 4.33 -9.43 3.25
N LEU A 257 5.63 -9.64 3.48
CA LEU A 257 6.69 -8.71 3.14
C LEU A 257 6.65 -8.26 1.68
N ALA A 258 6.15 -9.10 0.76
CA ALA A 258 6.00 -8.77 -0.66
C ALA A 258 5.09 -7.55 -0.90
N TYR A 259 4.12 -7.30 -0.02
CA TYR A 259 3.18 -6.18 -0.12
C TYR A 259 3.50 -5.04 0.85
N SER A 260 4.46 -5.24 1.75
CA SER A 260 4.84 -4.26 2.77
C SER A 260 5.32 -2.94 2.15
N SER A 261 5.13 -1.83 2.88
CA SER A 261 5.66 -0.49 2.51
C SER A 261 7.16 -0.48 2.25
N ALA A 262 7.88 -1.43 2.86
CA ALA A 262 9.33 -1.51 2.77
C ALA A 262 9.78 -2.06 1.41
N LYS A 263 8.97 -2.88 0.75
CA LYS A 263 9.29 -3.48 -0.56
C LYS A 263 8.49 -2.83 -1.69
N ALA A 264 7.20 -2.61 -1.48
CA ALA A 264 6.33 -1.98 -2.46
C ALA A 264 6.31 -0.47 -2.25
N GLY A 265 6.83 0.27 -3.22
CA GLY A 265 6.85 1.71 -3.14
C GLY A 265 5.45 2.34 -3.27
N PRO A 266 5.37 3.66 -3.19
CA PRO A 266 4.10 4.35 -2.97
C PRO A 266 3.18 4.39 -4.19
N VAL A 267 3.60 3.93 -5.37
CA VAL A 267 2.83 4.05 -6.62
C VAL A 267 2.57 2.69 -7.23
N TYR A 268 1.34 2.53 -7.71
CA TYR A 268 0.87 1.44 -8.55
C TYR A 268 0.51 1.99 -9.93
N THR A 269 0.91 1.28 -10.98
CA THR A 269 0.57 1.61 -12.36
C THR A 269 -0.10 0.42 -13.03
N LEU A 270 -1.19 0.69 -13.75
CA LEU A 270 -1.72 -0.25 -14.74
C LEU A 270 -1.54 0.36 -16.12
N LEU A 271 -0.89 -0.39 -17.01
CA LEU A 271 -0.68 -0.04 -18.40
C LEU A 271 -1.50 -0.99 -19.28
N MET A 272 -2.16 -0.43 -20.29
CA MET A 272 -2.78 -1.17 -21.38
C MET A 272 -1.96 -0.98 -22.65
N ASP A 273 -1.62 -2.10 -23.27
CA ASP A 273 -1.17 -2.10 -24.66
C ASP A 273 -2.39 -1.99 -25.56
N ARG A 274 -2.59 -0.83 -26.21
CA ARG A 274 -3.77 -0.59 -27.03
C ARG A 274 -3.72 -1.33 -28.37
N ARG A 275 -2.60 -1.91 -28.77
CA ARG A 275 -2.57 -2.79 -29.96
C ARG A 275 -3.12 -4.17 -29.62
N THR A 276 -2.68 -4.76 -28.51
CA THR A 276 -2.99 -6.16 -28.18
C THR A 276 -4.17 -6.31 -27.22
N GLY A 277 -4.48 -5.27 -26.45
CA GLY A 277 -5.44 -5.30 -25.34
C GLY A 277 -4.91 -5.97 -24.08
N LYS A 278 -3.61 -6.31 -24.02
CA LYS A 278 -2.97 -6.85 -22.82
C LYS A 278 -2.78 -5.76 -21.77
N LEU A 279 -2.84 -6.16 -20.49
CA LEU A 279 -2.68 -5.28 -19.34
C LEU A 279 -1.44 -5.66 -18.54
N TYR A 280 -0.71 -4.67 -18.05
CA TYR A 280 0.54 -4.83 -17.33
C TYR A 280 0.51 -4.02 -16.04
N GLU A 281 0.97 -4.62 -14.95
CA GLU A 281 1.07 -3.95 -13.66
C GLU A 281 2.52 -3.60 -13.31
N GLY A 282 2.68 -2.44 -12.70
CA GLY A 282 3.93 -2.00 -12.13
C GLY A 282 3.76 -1.52 -10.69
N LEU A 283 4.78 -1.78 -9.89
CA LEU A 283 4.98 -1.15 -8.59
C LEU A 283 6.35 -0.48 -8.57
N ASN A 284 6.46 0.57 -7.77
CA ASN A 284 7.75 1.15 -7.45
C ASN A 284 8.63 0.13 -6.74
N ASP A 285 9.84 -0.05 -7.24
CA ASP A 285 10.88 -0.81 -6.56
C ASP A 285 11.65 0.12 -5.61
N MET A 286 11.51 -0.16 -4.30
CA MET A 286 12.16 0.60 -3.25
C MET A 286 13.63 0.19 -3.04
N LEU A 287 14.12 -0.83 -3.74
CA LEU A 287 15.54 -1.22 -3.73
C LEU A 287 16.44 -0.20 -4.46
N ARG A 288 15.84 0.77 -5.18
CA ARG A 288 16.53 1.90 -5.84
C ARG A 288 17.63 1.47 -6.82
N HIS A 289 17.51 0.29 -7.42
CA HIS A 289 18.40 -0.17 -8.47
C HIS A 289 17.59 -0.31 -9.75
N VAL A 290 18.07 0.29 -10.84
CA VAL A 290 17.44 0.09 -12.14
C VAL A 290 17.54 -1.39 -12.46
N PRO A 291 16.42 -2.09 -12.72
CA PRO A 291 16.43 -3.53 -12.96
C PRO A 291 17.40 -3.88 -14.09
N ASP A 292 18.20 -4.95 -13.96
CA ASP A 292 19.15 -5.37 -14.99
C ASP A 292 18.45 -5.75 -16.31
N ASP A 293 17.22 -6.24 -16.20
CA ASP A 293 16.35 -6.65 -17.29
C ASP A 293 15.45 -5.52 -17.83
N LEU A 294 15.78 -4.24 -17.59
CA LEU A 294 15.08 -3.14 -18.26
C LEU A 294 15.17 -3.30 -19.80
N HIS A 295 14.03 -3.18 -20.49
CA HIS A 295 13.98 -3.33 -21.93
C HIS A 295 15.01 -2.42 -22.65
N PRO A 296 15.75 -2.89 -23.68
CA PRO A 296 16.84 -2.15 -24.32
C PRO A 296 16.46 -0.72 -24.75
N LEU A 297 15.25 -0.53 -25.28
CA LEU A 297 14.73 0.79 -25.64
C LEU A 297 14.65 1.75 -24.44
N LEU A 298 14.20 1.25 -23.28
CA LEU A 298 14.13 2.04 -22.06
C LEU A 298 15.51 2.22 -21.43
N ARG A 299 16.40 1.23 -21.55
CA ARG A 299 17.82 1.35 -21.15
C ARG A 299 18.51 2.51 -21.87
N GLU A 300 18.36 2.56 -23.19
CA GLU A 300 18.95 3.62 -24.01
C GLU A 300 18.44 5.01 -23.59
N ARG A 301 17.12 5.14 -23.39
CA ARG A 301 16.51 6.38 -22.86
C ARG A 301 17.07 6.75 -21.49
N TYR A 302 17.33 5.75 -20.64
CA TYR A 302 17.78 5.96 -19.28
C TYR A 302 19.18 6.54 -19.30
N GLU A 303 20.05 5.96 -20.12
CA GLU A 303 21.42 6.44 -20.27
C GLU A 303 21.48 7.84 -20.88
N LYS A 304 20.65 8.15 -21.90
CA LYS A 304 20.53 9.50 -22.47
C LYS A 304 20.09 10.50 -21.40
N PHE A 305 19.02 10.18 -20.68
CA PHE A 305 18.50 11.03 -19.62
C PHE A 305 19.52 11.21 -18.49
N ALA A 306 20.18 10.15 -18.05
CA ALA A 306 21.18 10.20 -16.99
C ALA A 306 22.43 11.01 -17.39
N ARG A 307 22.87 10.92 -18.66
CA ARG A 307 23.93 11.80 -19.18
C ARG A 307 23.52 13.25 -19.16
N TRP A 308 22.32 13.57 -19.65
CA TRP A 308 21.77 14.93 -19.62
C TRP A 308 21.67 15.45 -18.18
N ALA A 309 21.11 14.66 -17.27
CA ALA A 309 20.88 15.06 -15.89
C ALA A 309 22.21 15.36 -15.18
N ARG A 310 23.23 14.51 -15.35
CA ARG A 310 24.58 14.76 -14.83
C ARG A 310 25.22 16.03 -15.41
N GLY A 311 25.01 16.31 -16.70
CA GLY A 311 25.53 17.52 -17.36
C GLY A 311 24.90 18.82 -16.87
N ASN A 312 23.70 18.77 -16.29
CA ASN A 312 22.96 19.94 -15.80
C ASN A 312 23.18 20.21 -14.29
N GLY A 313 24.03 19.42 -13.63
CA GLY A 313 24.34 19.57 -12.21
C GLY A 313 23.26 19.01 -11.27
N PRO A 314 23.43 19.19 -9.95
CA PRO A 314 22.52 18.62 -8.97
C PRO A 314 21.16 19.34 -9.00
N PHE A 315 20.08 18.57 -9.02
CA PHE A 315 18.72 19.08 -8.98
C PHE A 315 18.31 19.35 -7.53
N LYS A 316 17.83 20.56 -7.26
CA LYS A 316 17.23 20.88 -5.97
C LYS A 316 15.86 20.21 -5.86
N HIS A 317 15.59 19.64 -4.71
CA HIS A 317 14.29 19.08 -4.37
C HIS A 317 13.65 19.95 -3.30
N ASP A 318 12.34 20.09 -3.37
CA ASP A 318 11.59 20.73 -2.31
C ASP A 318 11.59 19.84 -1.05
N GLU A 319 11.17 20.40 0.10
CA GLU A 319 10.93 19.65 1.34
C GLU A 319 12.16 19.01 2.02
N GLY A 320 13.33 19.63 1.90
CA GLY A 320 14.50 19.23 2.71
C GLY A 320 15.18 17.93 2.28
N TRP A 321 14.83 17.41 1.11
CA TRP A 321 15.58 16.32 0.48
C TRP A 321 16.92 16.83 -0.05
N PRO A 322 18.00 16.04 0.06
CA PRO A 322 19.29 16.42 -0.48
C PRO A 322 19.20 16.55 -2.00
N ALA A 323 19.97 17.46 -2.58
CA ALA A 323 20.02 17.61 -4.03
C ALA A 323 20.43 16.28 -4.69
N GLY A 324 19.73 15.91 -5.76
CA GLY A 324 19.89 14.63 -6.44
C GLY A 324 20.49 14.75 -7.83
N GLY A 325 20.84 13.60 -8.42
CA GLY A 325 21.34 13.52 -9.81
C GLY A 325 20.26 13.62 -10.88
N PHE A 326 18.98 13.69 -10.50
CA PHE A 326 17.82 13.72 -11.38
C PHE A 326 16.77 14.72 -10.89
N PRO A 327 15.84 15.21 -11.74
CA PRO A 327 14.75 16.13 -11.36
C PRO A 327 13.86 15.68 -10.20
N HIS A 328 13.69 14.38 -9.99
CA HIS A 328 13.02 13.78 -8.84
C HIS A 328 14.01 12.94 -8.02
N TRP A 329 13.80 12.87 -6.69
CA TRP A 329 14.74 12.33 -5.70
C TRP A 329 15.01 10.82 -5.83
N SER A 330 14.14 10.07 -6.51
CA SER A 330 14.26 8.63 -6.73
C SER A 330 14.76 8.31 -8.14
N GLU A 331 15.48 7.20 -8.28
CA GLU A 331 16.04 6.74 -9.56
C GLU A 331 14.93 6.53 -10.63
N PRO A 332 15.00 7.14 -11.83
CA PRO A 332 13.94 7.06 -12.84
C PRO A 332 13.53 5.64 -13.22
N GLY A 333 14.51 4.73 -13.35
CA GLY A 333 14.28 3.37 -13.84
C GLY A 333 13.56 2.43 -12.89
N THR A 334 13.22 2.87 -11.67
CA THR A 334 12.66 2.00 -10.62
C THR A 334 11.18 2.26 -10.34
N HIS A 335 10.53 3.12 -11.13
CA HIS A 335 9.16 3.55 -10.88
C HIS A 335 8.16 2.60 -11.56
N SER A 336 6.94 2.55 -11.02
CA SER A 336 5.90 1.62 -11.45
C SER A 336 5.56 1.77 -12.93
N GLU A 337 5.58 2.98 -13.47
CA GLU A 337 5.32 3.25 -14.89
C GLU A 337 6.38 2.61 -15.78
N VAL A 338 7.64 2.74 -15.37
CA VAL A 338 8.79 2.16 -16.07
C VAL A 338 8.71 0.65 -16.05
N THR A 339 8.43 0.09 -14.88
CA THR A 339 8.24 -1.35 -14.71
C THR A 339 7.13 -1.90 -15.62
N ALA A 340 5.94 -1.30 -15.59
CA ALA A 340 4.81 -1.74 -16.42
C ALA A 340 5.12 -1.62 -17.91
N THR A 341 5.78 -0.53 -18.33
CA THR A 341 6.16 -0.28 -19.73
C THR A 341 7.22 -1.26 -20.21
N SER A 342 8.25 -1.53 -19.39
CA SER A 342 9.31 -2.49 -19.70
C SER A 342 8.74 -3.88 -19.97
N LYS A 343 7.80 -4.34 -19.13
CA LYS A 343 7.11 -5.63 -19.32
C LYS A 343 6.34 -5.68 -20.64
N ALA A 344 5.63 -4.61 -20.99
CA ALA A 344 4.88 -4.53 -22.25
C ALA A 344 5.81 -4.59 -23.48
N LEU A 345 6.94 -3.89 -23.44
CA LEU A 345 7.94 -3.93 -24.52
C LEU A 345 8.59 -5.32 -24.64
N TRP A 346 8.90 -5.97 -23.52
CA TRP A 346 9.41 -7.34 -23.54
C TRP A 346 8.39 -8.35 -24.07
N ASP A 347 7.12 -8.21 -23.74
CA ASP A 347 6.07 -9.06 -24.32
C ASP A 347 6.00 -8.89 -25.84
N ARG A 348 6.03 -7.65 -26.36
CA ARG A 348 6.11 -7.37 -27.81
C ARG A 348 7.34 -8.04 -28.44
N THR A 349 8.52 -7.83 -27.87
CA THR A 349 9.79 -8.43 -28.36
C THR A 349 9.74 -9.96 -28.36
N ARG A 350 9.22 -10.58 -27.30
CA ARG A 350 9.08 -12.04 -27.20
C ARG A 350 8.08 -12.60 -28.23
N ASN A 351 7.11 -11.80 -28.66
CA ASN A 351 6.17 -12.15 -29.73
C ASN A 351 6.72 -11.87 -31.13
N GLY A 352 8.01 -11.52 -31.25
CA GLY A 352 8.68 -11.27 -32.53
C GLY A 352 8.38 -9.90 -33.13
N GLU A 353 7.76 -9.00 -32.39
CA GLU A 353 7.47 -7.65 -32.86
C GLU A 353 8.73 -6.77 -32.78
N THR A 354 8.93 -5.93 -33.79
CA THR A 354 9.99 -4.92 -33.75
C THR A 354 9.55 -3.77 -32.86
N VAL A 355 10.26 -3.58 -31.74
CA VAL A 355 9.99 -2.50 -30.80
C VAL A 355 10.84 -1.27 -31.15
N THR A 356 10.17 -0.14 -31.40
CA THR A 356 10.78 1.14 -31.74
C THR A 356 10.30 2.25 -30.78
N PRO A 357 10.88 3.47 -30.80
CA PRO A 357 10.38 4.58 -29.98
C PRO A 357 8.88 4.85 -30.16
N GLU A 358 8.35 4.68 -31.37
CA GLU A 358 6.94 4.86 -31.70
C GLU A 358 6.04 3.85 -30.98
N THR A 359 6.55 2.66 -30.65
CA THR A 359 5.79 1.63 -29.90
C THR A 359 5.28 2.17 -28.56
N LEU A 360 5.99 3.12 -27.93
CA LEU A 360 5.55 3.72 -26.66
C LEU A 360 4.20 4.46 -26.78
N ARG A 361 3.85 4.94 -27.98
CA ARG A 361 2.56 5.60 -28.25
C ARG A 361 1.41 4.62 -28.32
N ASP A 362 1.67 3.32 -28.54
CA ASP A 362 0.63 2.29 -28.51
C ASP A 362 0.11 2.03 -27.09
N PHE A 363 0.86 2.44 -26.07
CA PHE A 363 0.52 2.17 -24.69
C PHE A 363 -0.33 3.29 -24.08
N TYR A 364 -1.01 2.97 -22.98
CA TYR A 364 -1.75 3.92 -22.18
C TYR A 364 -1.77 3.48 -20.72
N PHE A 365 -1.48 4.36 -19.76
CA PHE A 365 -1.49 3.98 -18.34
C PHE A 365 -2.20 4.97 -17.40
N ASP A 366 -2.55 4.48 -16.21
CA ASP A 366 -3.05 5.27 -15.07
C ASP A 366 -2.23 4.89 -13.82
N ASN A 367 -1.95 5.90 -12.99
CA ASN A 367 -1.18 5.76 -11.76
C ASN A 367 -2.06 5.99 -10.53
N ARG A 368 -1.78 5.25 -9.46
CA ARG A 368 -2.44 5.40 -8.16
C ARG A 368 -1.44 5.42 -7.04
N LEU A 369 -1.64 6.37 -6.13
CA LEU A 369 -0.89 6.42 -4.88
C LEU A 369 -1.42 5.37 -3.90
N LEU A 370 -0.55 4.51 -3.40
CA LEU A 370 -0.83 3.46 -2.42
C LEU A 370 -0.55 3.88 -0.97
N SER A 371 -0.16 5.14 -0.73
CA SER A 371 0.16 5.63 0.62
C SER A 371 -0.40 7.03 0.85
N ASN A 372 -0.61 7.39 2.11
CA ASN A 372 -1.04 8.75 2.49
C ASN A 372 0.14 9.74 2.61
N HIS A 373 1.32 9.38 2.09
CA HIS A 373 2.57 10.07 2.40
C HIS A 373 3.01 11.14 1.38
N TYR A 374 2.23 11.37 0.32
CA TYR A 374 2.65 12.31 -0.74
C TYR A 374 1.90 13.64 -0.61
N GLN A 375 2.51 14.67 0.00
CA GLN A 375 2.11 16.08 -0.10
C GLN A 375 0.60 16.40 0.02
N GLY A 376 -0.13 15.75 0.93
CA GLY A 376 -1.58 15.96 1.09
C GLY A 376 -2.47 15.25 0.05
N ILE A 377 -1.87 14.49 -0.87
CA ILE A 377 -2.54 13.53 -1.74
C ILE A 377 -2.94 12.32 -0.89
N VAL A 378 -4.24 12.03 -0.87
CA VAL A 378 -4.80 10.89 -0.13
C VAL A 378 -4.51 9.61 -0.91
N ALA A 379 -4.24 8.51 -0.20
CA ALA A 379 -4.13 7.20 -0.84
C ALA A 379 -5.35 6.94 -1.75
N ARG A 380 -5.13 6.23 -2.85
CA ARG A 380 -6.09 5.91 -3.93
C ARG A 380 -6.37 7.06 -4.90
N GLN A 381 -5.80 8.24 -4.69
CA GLN A 381 -5.87 9.31 -5.69
C GLN A 381 -5.03 8.98 -6.92
N ARG A 382 -5.51 9.47 -8.08
CA ARG A 382 -4.75 9.49 -9.32
C ARG A 382 -3.59 10.45 -9.16
N ILE A 383 -2.42 10.08 -9.67
CA ILE A 383 -1.26 10.95 -9.70
C ILE A 383 -0.71 11.06 -11.11
N PRO A 384 -0.19 12.22 -11.53
CA PRO A 384 0.56 12.35 -12.77
C PRO A 384 1.93 11.67 -12.67
N CYS A 385 2.62 11.57 -13.80
CA CYS A 385 4.03 11.19 -13.81
C CYS A 385 4.85 12.19 -13.00
N CYS A 386 5.76 11.68 -12.18
CA CYS A 386 6.79 12.52 -11.58
C CYS A 386 7.77 13.03 -12.64
N ALA A 387 8.61 14.02 -12.29
CA ALA A 387 9.62 14.57 -13.20
C ALA A 387 10.48 13.52 -13.90
N ASN A 388 10.91 12.49 -13.17
CA ASN A 388 11.74 11.44 -13.77
C ASN A 388 10.96 10.60 -14.79
N CYS A 389 9.75 10.13 -14.45
CA CYS A 389 8.90 9.39 -15.39
C CYS A 389 8.48 10.26 -16.58
N THR A 390 8.23 11.55 -16.37
CA THR A 390 7.91 12.50 -17.44
C THR A 390 9.05 12.64 -18.44
N HIS A 391 10.29 12.81 -17.98
CA HIS A 391 11.42 12.83 -18.90
C HIS A 391 11.58 11.49 -19.61
N PHE A 392 11.30 10.38 -18.93
CA PHE A 392 11.63 9.04 -19.41
C PHE A 392 10.58 8.41 -20.35
N LEU A 393 9.30 8.60 -20.07
CA LEU A 393 8.13 8.02 -20.77
C LEU A 393 7.26 9.09 -21.45
N TYR A 394 7.86 10.20 -21.89
CA TYR A 394 7.14 11.34 -22.48
C TYR A 394 6.25 10.99 -23.70
N ASP A 395 6.59 9.92 -24.42
CA ASP A 395 5.81 9.42 -25.57
C ASP A 395 4.69 8.43 -25.19
N THR A 396 4.53 8.11 -23.91
CA THR A 396 3.53 7.15 -23.44
C THR A 396 2.35 7.86 -22.79
N PRO A 397 1.18 7.95 -23.48
CA PRO A 397 -0.01 8.60 -22.96
C PRO A 397 -0.39 8.10 -21.56
N ASN A 398 -0.79 9.05 -20.70
CA ASN A 398 -1.29 8.74 -19.37
C ASN A 398 -2.54 9.56 -19.02
N SER A 399 -3.18 9.17 -17.92
CA SER A 399 -4.50 9.66 -17.53
C SER A 399 -4.56 11.03 -16.87
N VAL A 400 -3.44 11.56 -16.37
CA VAL A 400 -3.41 12.80 -15.55
C VAL A 400 -2.48 13.86 -16.14
N GLY A 401 -1.38 13.45 -16.77
CA GLY A 401 -0.39 14.32 -17.39
C GLY A 401 1.01 14.16 -16.80
N TYR A 402 1.83 15.20 -16.96
CA TYR A 402 3.26 15.17 -16.74
C TYR A 402 3.72 16.35 -15.88
N PHE A 403 4.59 16.09 -14.90
CA PHE A 403 5.34 17.15 -14.23
C PHE A 403 6.78 17.16 -14.72
N THR A 404 7.35 18.33 -15.03
CA THR A 404 8.75 18.44 -15.49
C THR A 404 9.74 18.67 -14.35
N ARG A 405 9.23 18.90 -13.15
CA ARG A 405 9.98 19.08 -11.89
C ARG A 405 9.16 18.51 -10.74
N TYR A 406 9.75 18.45 -9.55
CA TYR A 406 8.99 18.09 -8.35
C TYR A 406 7.82 19.09 -8.18
N PRO A 407 6.57 18.61 -8.02
CA PRO A 407 5.42 19.51 -8.01
C PRO A 407 5.36 20.32 -6.72
N SER A 408 5.09 21.61 -6.87
CA SER A 408 4.71 22.51 -5.78
C SER A 408 3.19 22.55 -5.62
N LEU A 409 2.71 22.96 -4.44
CA LEU A 409 1.28 23.13 -4.18
C LEU A 409 0.67 24.11 -5.22
N GLY A 410 -0.30 23.63 -6.00
CA GLY A 410 -0.97 24.42 -7.04
C GLY A 410 -0.45 24.18 -8.47
N ASP A 411 0.64 23.41 -8.65
CA ASP A 411 1.12 23.05 -9.98
C ASP A 411 0.08 22.17 -10.71
N THR A 412 -0.14 22.46 -11.99
CA THR A 412 -1.01 21.67 -12.88
C THR A 412 -0.16 20.83 -13.81
N PRO A 413 -0.45 19.53 -13.99
CA PRO A 413 0.32 18.67 -14.89
C PRO A 413 0.14 19.11 -16.35
N LEU A 414 1.21 18.97 -17.14
CA LEU A 414 1.19 19.20 -18.59
C LEU A 414 0.47 18.05 -19.29
N ALA A 415 -0.24 18.36 -20.38
CA ALA A 415 -0.84 17.35 -21.24
C ALA A 415 0.19 16.63 -22.13
N GLU A 416 1.22 17.36 -22.56
CA GLU A 416 2.29 16.88 -23.44
C GLU A 416 3.64 17.45 -22.97
N PHE A 417 4.71 16.72 -23.26
CA PHE A 417 6.08 17.13 -22.96
C PHE A 417 7.06 16.45 -23.92
N THR A 418 8.13 17.15 -24.30
CA THR A 418 9.27 16.56 -25.01
C THR A 418 10.54 16.96 -24.26
N PRO A 419 11.33 16.00 -23.76
CA PRO A 419 12.50 16.32 -22.96
C PRO A 419 13.61 16.93 -23.83
N PRO A 420 14.44 17.84 -23.28
CA PRO A 420 15.52 18.48 -24.03
C PRO A 420 16.54 17.50 -24.63
N TRP A 421 16.70 16.31 -24.05
CA TRP A 421 17.62 15.29 -24.53
C TRP A 421 17.09 14.43 -25.68
N ALA A 422 15.80 14.57 -26.01
CA ALA A 422 15.16 13.84 -27.11
C ALA A 422 15.20 14.60 -28.45
N ILE A 423 15.70 15.83 -28.46
CA ILE A 423 15.82 16.70 -29.64
C ILE A 423 17.17 16.48 -30.32
#